data_AF-A0A836VUQ9-F1
#
_entry.id   AF-A0A836VUQ9-F1
#
_cell.length_a   1.000
_cell.length_b   1.000
_cell.length_c   1.000
_cell.angle_alpha   90.00
_cell.angle_beta   90.00
_cell.angle_gamma   90.00
#
_symmetry.space_group_name_H-M   'P 1'
#
loop_
_entity.id
_entity.type
_entity.pdbx_description
1 polymer ?
#
loop_
_entity_poly.entity_id
_entity_poly.type
_entity_poly.pdbx_seq_one_letter_code
_entity_poly.pdbx_strand_id
1 'polypeptide(L)'
;MVPGRRAIFNEETPMARIRFCVIMAWCSLLAGTIVFGRARGGDGGVIFGKTSDGTTVKMYTLKNARGMVVRLMSRGATLVELLVPDKHGRLADVVLGFDDVAGYESERNQYFGATVGRVANRVAGGTFILGGKQYVLACNDGPNHLHGGVKRSLDKVVWEAREVQTPHGPGVRFDYVSPDGEEGYPGTLKISVVYSLSDGNELRIEYEASTDKPTPVNLSNHSYFNLSG
;
A
#
# COMPACT_ATOMS: atom_id res chain seq x y z
N MET A 1 5.38 -2.65 38.08
CA MET A 1 4.88 -3.89 37.44
C MET A 1 3.40 -3.66 37.13
N VAL A 2 3.07 -3.26 35.90
CA VAL A 2 1.68 -2.95 35.49
C VAL A 2 1.19 -4.10 34.60
N PRO A 3 0.03 -4.73 34.87
CA PRO A 3 -0.43 -5.85 34.06
C PRO A 3 -0.86 -5.36 32.67
N GLY A 4 -0.30 -5.98 31.64
CA GLY A 4 -0.62 -5.70 30.24
C GLY A 4 -2.06 -6.09 29.89
N ARG A 5 -2.79 -5.17 29.26
CA ARG A 5 -4.08 -5.48 28.63
C ARG A 5 -3.82 -6.31 27.38
N ARG A 6 -4.23 -7.57 27.41
CA ARG A 6 -4.32 -8.44 26.23
C ARG A 6 -5.45 -7.91 25.36
N ALA A 7 -5.17 -7.66 24.08
CA ALA A 7 -6.22 -7.41 23.11
C ALA A 7 -6.98 -8.73 22.90
N ILE A 8 -8.23 -8.77 23.37
CA ILE A 8 -9.18 -9.86 23.13
C ILE A 8 -9.96 -9.47 21.88
N PHE A 9 -9.76 -10.19 20.79
CA PHE A 9 -10.61 -10.08 19.60
C PHE A 9 -11.73 -11.13 19.74
N ASN A 10 -12.97 -10.65 19.85
CA ASN A 10 -14.17 -11.49 20.00
C ASN A 10 -14.66 -11.96 18.61
N GLU A 11 -15.14 -13.20 18.54
CA GLU A 11 -15.51 -13.90 17.30
C GLU A 11 -16.87 -13.51 16.71
N GLU A 12 -17.06 -13.97 15.47
CA GLU A 12 -18.25 -14.00 14.60
C GLU A 12 -18.48 -12.80 13.66
N THR A 13 -17.87 -12.86 12.47
CA THR A 13 -18.38 -12.19 11.25
C THR A 13 -18.18 -13.08 10.01
N PRO A 14 -19.19 -13.22 9.13
CA PRO A 14 -19.02 -13.91 7.85
C PRO A 14 -18.17 -13.05 6.91
N MET A 15 -17.39 -13.70 6.01
CA MET A 15 -16.50 -13.11 4.99
C MET A 15 -16.43 -11.58 5.00
N ALA A 16 -15.58 -11.02 5.87
CA ALA A 16 -15.42 -9.59 5.99
C ALA A 16 -14.69 -9.03 4.75
N ARG A 17 -15.42 -8.32 3.88
CA ARG A 17 -14.81 -7.34 2.98
C ARG A 17 -14.49 -6.10 3.80
N ILE A 18 -13.24 -5.98 4.22
CA ILE A 18 -12.77 -4.78 4.92
C ILE A 18 -12.40 -3.75 3.85
N ARG A 19 -13.08 -2.60 3.82
CA ARG A 19 -12.72 -1.41 3.03
C ARG A 19 -12.32 -0.29 3.98
N PHE A 20 -11.05 0.08 3.98
CA PHE A 20 -10.56 1.31 4.63
C PHE A 20 -10.24 2.34 3.54
N CYS A 21 -10.71 3.57 3.73
CA CYS A 21 -10.46 4.70 2.85
C CYS A 21 -9.70 5.77 3.64
N VAL A 22 -8.51 6.16 3.16
CA VAL A 22 -7.79 7.33 3.67
C VAL A 22 -8.06 8.47 2.68
N ILE A 23 -8.79 9.50 3.13
CA ILE A 23 -9.14 10.67 2.34
C ILE A 23 -8.28 11.85 2.82
N MET A 24 -7.46 12.41 1.93
CA MET A 24 -6.90 13.76 2.11
C MET A 24 -7.65 14.70 1.18
N ALA A 25 -8.64 15.42 1.71
CA ALA A 25 -9.50 16.31 0.94
C ALA A 25 -9.23 17.79 1.26
N TRP A 26 -9.06 18.59 0.20
CA TRP A 26 -9.32 20.02 0.22
C TRP A 26 -10.49 20.30 -0.72
N CYS A 27 -11.53 20.94 -0.17
CA CYS A 27 -12.86 20.98 -0.77
C CYS A 27 -13.11 22.31 -1.48
N SER A 28 -13.45 22.26 -2.77
CA SER A 28 -14.24 23.29 -3.43
C SER A 28 -15.00 22.67 -4.62
N LEU A 29 -16.33 22.70 -4.55
CA LEU A 29 -17.25 22.14 -5.54
C LEU A 29 -17.18 22.85 -6.89
N LEU A 30 -17.33 22.07 -7.97
CA LEU A 30 -18.19 22.39 -9.12
C LEU A 30 -18.39 21.12 -9.97
N ALA A 31 -19.64 20.85 -10.35
CA ALA A 31 -20.06 19.65 -11.09
C ALA A 31 -19.94 19.86 -12.61
N GLY A 32 -19.43 18.84 -13.32
CA GLY A 32 -19.43 18.78 -14.78
C GLY A 32 -19.54 17.31 -15.24
N THR A 33 -20.48 17.05 -16.14
CA THR A 33 -20.75 15.74 -16.74
C THR A 33 -19.67 15.38 -17.75
N ILE A 34 -19.06 14.19 -17.62
CA ILE A 34 -18.03 13.68 -18.57
C ILE A 34 -18.58 12.49 -19.35
N VAL A 35 -18.45 12.56 -20.68
CA VAL A 35 -18.72 11.46 -21.62
C VAL A 35 -17.55 10.48 -21.61
N PHE A 36 -17.82 9.21 -21.32
CA PHE A 36 -16.81 8.15 -21.25
C PHE A 36 -16.46 7.60 -22.63
N GLY A 37 -15.23 7.86 -23.10
CA GLY A 37 -14.55 7.04 -24.09
C GLY A 37 -14.02 5.76 -23.44
N ARG A 38 -14.33 4.59 -24.01
CA ARG A 38 -14.00 3.27 -23.47
C ARG A 38 -12.51 2.96 -23.70
N ALA A 39 -11.65 3.20 -22.72
CA ALA A 39 -10.27 2.70 -22.74
C ALA A 39 -10.23 1.23 -22.28
N ARG A 40 -9.70 0.35 -23.16
CA ARG A 40 -9.42 -1.06 -22.86
C ARG A 40 -8.26 -1.11 -21.86
N GLY A 41 -8.44 -1.79 -20.72
CA GLY A 41 -7.39 -1.97 -19.72
C GLY A 41 -6.24 -2.83 -20.28
N GLY A 42 -5.06 -2.24 -20.40
CA GLY A 42 -3.82 -2.94 -20.73
C GLY A 42 -2.92 -3.07 -19.50
N ASP A 43 -2.01 -4.04 -19.55
CA ASP A 43 -0.95 -4.29 -18.56
C ASP A 43 0.15 -3.21 -18.62
N GLY A 44 -0.26 -1.95 -18.44
CA GLY A 44 0.54 -0.74 -18.66
C GLY A 44 1.77 -0.61 -17.76
N GLY A 45 2.23 0.62 -17.59
CA GLY A 45 3.47 0.93 -16.89
C GLY A 45 4.74 0.64 -17.71
N VAL A 46 5.84 1.25 -17.29
CA VAL A 46 7.18 1.12 -17.89
C VAL A 46 8.10 0.36 -16.96
N ILE A 47 9.13 -0.31 -17.47
CA ILE A 47 10.12 -0.98 -16.61
C ILE A 47 10.86 0.08 -15.80
N PHE A 48 10.78 -0.02 -14.46
CA PHE A 48 11.54 0.82 -13.54
C PHE A 48 12.93 0.23 -13.25
N GLY A 49 12.99 -1.09 -13.15
CA GLY A 49 14.22 -1.82 -12.87
C GLY A 49 13.92 -3.29 -12.57
N LYS A 50 14.89 -3.94 -11.94
CA LYS A 50 14.75 -5.31 -11.44
C LYS A 50 15.19 -5.37 -9.99
N THR A 51 14.54 -6.22 -9.22
CA THR A 51 15.01 -6.61 -7.89
C THR A 51 16.32 -7.39 -7.99
N SER A 52 17.00 -7.50 -6.85
CA SER A 52 18.21 -8.30 -6.68
C SER A 52 18.06 -9.77 -7.11
N ASP A 53 16.86 -10.35 -7.03
CA ASP A 53 16.55 -11.70 -7.51
C ASP A 53 16.15 -11.77 -9.00
N GLY A 54 16.16 -10.64 -9.71
CA GLY A 54 15.88 -10.54 -11.14
C GLY A 54 14.42 -10.30 -11.50
N THR A 55 13.52 -10.19 -10.52
CA THR A 55 12.09 -9.89 -10.76
C THR A 55 11.93 -8.48 -11.32
N THR A 56 11.13 -8.34 -12.38
CA THR A 56 10.89 -7.03 -13.03
C THR A 56 9.97 -6.16 -12.18
N VAL A 57 10.36 -4.91 -11.95
CA VAL A 57 9.54 -3.88 -11.30
C VAL A 57 9.07 -2.88 -12.35
N LYS A 58 7.78 -2.58 -12.36
CA LYS A 58 7.16 -1.59 -13.25
C LYS A 58 6.83 -0.30 -12.49
N MET A 59 6.92 0.83 -13.18
CA MET A 59 6.46 2.14 -12.75
C MET A 59 5.19 2.53 -13.51
N TYR A 60 4.22 3.10 -12.81
CA TYR A 60 2.99 3.64 -13.35
C TYR A 60 2.90 5.12 -13.01
N THR A 61 2.42 5.94 -13.94
CA THR A 61 2.30 7.38 -13.74
C THR A 61 0.85 7.81 -13.93
N LEU A 62 0.29 8.47 -12.92
CA LEU A 62 -0.98 9.17 -13.02
C LEU A 62 -0.70 10.67 -13.08
N LYS A 63 -1.41 11.38 -13.95
CA LYS A 63 -1.37 12.84 -14.05
C LYS A 63 -2.79 13.36 -14.22
N ASN A 64 -3.13 14.39 -13.46
CA ASN A 64 -4.44 15.03 -13.57
C ASN A 64 -4.39 16.33 -14.40
N ALA A 65 -5.56 16.91 -14.68
CA ALA A 65 -5.68 18.14 -15.47
C ALA A 65 -5.04 19.38 -14.79
N ARG A 66 -4.82 19.33 -13.47
CA ARG A 66 -4.19 20.41 -12.68
C ARG A 66 -2.68 20.29 -12.57
N GLY A 67 -2.08 19.27 -13.21
CA GLY A 67 -0.65 19.08 -13.27
C GLY A 67 -0.05 18.28 -12.10
N MET A 68 -0.86 17.82 -11.14
CA MET A 68 -0.39 16.89 -10.10
C MET A 68 0.01 15.56 -10.74
N VAL A 69 1.15 15.02 -10.32
CA VAL A 69 1.71 13.75 -10.82
C VAL A 69 1.95 12.80 -9.67
N VAL A 70 1.59 11.53 -9.87
CA VAL A 70 1.78 10.44 -8.92
C VAL A 70 2.54 9.33 -9.66
N ARG A 71 3.67 8.88 -9.12
CA ARG A 71 4.38 7.69 -9.62
C ARG A 71 4.32 6.57 -8.62
N LEU A 72 3.95 5.39 -9.10
CA LEU A 72 3.70 4.19 -8.30
C LEU A 72 4.50 3.02 -8.87
N MET A 73 5.22 2.29 -8.03
CA MET A 73 5.92 1.07 -8.49
C MET A 73 5.25 -0.22 -8.01
N SER A 74 5.40 -1.29 -8.79
CA SER A 74 4.82 -2.60 -8.49
C SER A 74 5.43 -3.27 -7.27
N ARG A 75 6.69 -2.99 -6.93
CA ARG A 75 7.28 -3.47 -5.68
C ARG A 75 6.67 -2.71 -4.49
N GLY A 76 6.09 -3.43 -3.55
CA GLY A 76 5.47 -2.85 -2.37
C GLY A 76 4.19 -2.03 -2.62
N ALA A 77 3.67 -2.01 -3.86
CA ALA A 77 2.62 -1.06 -4.28
C ALA A 77 2.95 0.37 -3.78
N THR A 78 4.18 0.80 -4.07
CA THR A 78 4.86 1.92 -3.40
C THR A 78 4.57 3.23 -4.11
N LEU A 79 4.25 4.28 -3.34
CA LEU A 79 4.25 5.67 -3.79
C LEU A 79 5.69 6.17 -3.86
N VAL A 80 6.18 6.37 -5.09
CA VAL A 80 7.58 6.75 -5.36
C VAL A 80 7.74 8.26 -5.47
N GLU A 81 6.81 8.94 -6.14
CA GLU A 81 6.87 10.38 -6.39
C GLU A 81 5.45 10.96 -6.27
N LEU A 82 5.36 12.14 -5.67
CA LEU A 82 4.12 12.91 -5.56
C LEU A 82 4.40 14.38 -5.86
N LEU A 83 4.34 14.75 -7.14
CA LEU A 83 4.51 16.13 -7.57
C LEU A 83 3.23 16.93 -7.36
N VAL A 84 3.25 17.86 -6.41
CA VAL A 84 2.09 18.70 -6.06
C VAL A 84 2.34 20.14 -6.49
N PRO A 85 1.39 20.81 -7.18
CA PRO A 85 1.53 22.22 -7.52
C PRO A 85 1.35 23.12 -6.29
N ASP A 86 2.28 24.05 -6.09
CA ASP A 86 2.15 25.13 -5.11
C ASP A 86 1.14 26.20 -5.55
N LYS A 87 0.96 27.24 -4.73
CA LYS A 87 0.05 28.37 -5.04
C LYS A 87 0.43 29.17 -6.31
N HIS A 88 1.64 28.97 -6.84
CA HIS A 88 2.14 29.56 -8.07
C HIS A 88 2.18 28.57 -9.24
N GLY A 89 1.67 27.34 -9.04
CA GLY A 89 1.67 26.27 -10.04
C GLY A 89 3.03 25.58 -10.21
N ARG A 90 4.00 25.82 -9.32
CA ARG A 90 5.31 25.15 -9.37
C ARG A 90 5.18 23.78 -8.69
N LEU A 91 5.66 22.74 -9.36
CA LEU A 91 5.64 21.38 -8.83
C LEU A 91 6.82 21.15 -7.89
N ALA A 92 6.55 20.52 -6.75
CA ALA A 92 7.55 19.95 -5.87
C ALA A 92 7.19 18.50 -5.56
N ASP A 93 8.19 17.61 -5.50
CA ASP A 93 7.99 16.26 -4.97
C ASP A 93 7.88 16.35 -3.46
N VAL A 94 6.75 15.93 -2.90
CA VAL A 94 6.48 16.07 -1.47
C VAL A 94 6.61 14.77 -0.70
N VAL A 95 7.11 13.70 -1.32
CA VAL A 95 7.37 12.41 -0.65
C VAL A 95 8.85 12.04 -0.69
N LEU A 96 9.31 11.37 0.35
CA LEU A 96 10.67 10.82 0.39
C LEU A 96 10.71 9.45 -0.30
N GLY A 97 11.76 9.20 -1.07
CA GLY A 97 11.92 7.96 -1.83
C GLY A 97 13.33 7.77 -2.38
N PHE A 98 13.45 6.91 -3.39
CA PHE A 98 14.70 6.63 -4.10
C PHE A 98 14.47 6.67 -5.61
N ASP A 99 15.54 6.92 -6.35
CA ASP A 99 15.49 7.01 -7.81
C ASP A 99 15.46 5.65 -8.52
N ASP A 100 15.78 4.55 -7.81
CA ASP A 100 15.88 3.21 -8.37
C ASP A 100 15.42 2.10 -7.40
N VAL A 101 15.21 0.89 -7.94
CA VAL A 101 14.80 -0.29 -7.18
C VAL A 101 15.83 -0.67 -6.11
N ALA A 102 17.12 -0.48 -6.37
CA ALA A 102 18.19 -0.83 -5.44
C ALA A 102 18.14 0.01 -4.16
N GLY A 103 17.77 1.29 -4.26
CA GLY A 103 17.50 2.16 -3.11
C GLY A 103 16.39 1.59 -2.22
N TYR A 104 15.28 1.14 -2.83
CA TYR A 104 14.16 0.52 -2.13
C TYR A 104 14.45 -0.89 -1.57
N GLU A 105 15.46 -1.59 -2.08
CA GLU A 105 15.96 -2.85 -1.52
C GLU A 105 17.04 -2.65 -0.44
N SER A 106 17.59 -1.44 -0.32
CA SER A 106 18.68 -1.16 0.62
C SER A 106 18.21 -1.01 2.07
N GLU A 107 19.11 -1.23 3.02
CA GLU A 107 18.88 -1.00 4.46
C GLU A 107 18.52 0.45 4.81
N ARG A 108 18.79 1.40 3.91
CA ARG A 108 18.38 2.80 4.08
C ARG A 108 16.87 2.98 3.96
N ASN A 109 16.18 2.03 3.32
CA ASN A 109 14.75 2.12 3.12
C ASN A 109 13.99 1.80 4.42
N GLN A 110 13.46 2.84 5.06
CA GLN A 110 12.58 2.73 6.23
C GLN A 110 11.12 2.68 5.80
N TYR A 111 10.77 1.77 4.88
CA TYR A 111 9.43 1.59 4.30
C TYR A 111 8.90 2.77 3.46
N PHE A 112 9.77 3.62 2.90
CA PHE A 112 9.37 4.84 2.18
C PHE A 112 8.29 4.57 1.13
N GLY A 113 7.10 5.13 1.36
CA GLY A 113 5.98 5.11 0.42
C GLY A 113 5.29 3.75 0.23
N ALA A 114 5.78 2.69 0.88
CA ALA A 114 5.34 1.33 0.62
C ALA A 114 4.01 0.98 1.30
N THR A 115 3.31 -0.02 0.76
CA THR A 115 2.22 -0.69 1.46
C THR A 115 2.79 -1.61 2.54
N VAL A 116 2.39 -1.42 3.79
CA VAL A 116 2.82 -2.24 4.93
C VAL A 116 1.69 -3.12 5.45
N GLY A 117 2.02 -4.36 5.81
CA GLY A 117 1.10 -5.40 6.30
C GLY A 117 1.74 -6.80 6.21
N ARG A 118 1.08 -7.90 6.59
CA ARG A 118 -0.35 -8.07 6.90
C ARG A 118 -0.83 -7.31 8.13
N VAL A 119 0.05 -7.07 9.11
CA VAL A 119 -0.24 -6.20 10.26
C VAL A 119 0.80 -5.09 10.30
N ALA A 120 0.35 -3.87 10.00
CA ALA A 120 1.16 -2.67 10.17
C ALA A 120 1.45 -2.41 11.66
N ASN A 121 2.61 -1.81 11.92
CA ASN A 121 3.16 -1.55 13.25
C ASN A 121 3.53 -2.86 13.99
N ARG A 122 3.56 -2.83 15.33
CA ARG A 122 4.21 -3.84 16.16
C ARG A 122 3.23 -4.90 16.67
N VAL A 123 3.68 -6.16 16.67
CA VAL A 123 3.11 -7.26 17.46
C VAL A 123 4.12 -7.63 18.55
N ALA A 124 3.71 -7.42 19.80
CA ALA A 124 4.57 -7.60 20.97
C ALA A 124 5.06 -9.06 21.08
N GLY A 125 6.37 -9.23 21.29
CA GLY A 125 6.96 -10.57 21.41
C GLY A 125 6.92 -11.41 20.13
N GLY A 126 6.48 -10.84 19.00
CA GLY A 126 6.29 -11.57 17.75
C GLY A 126 5.29 -12.72 17.86
N THR A 127 4.31 -12.65 18.77
CA THR A 127 3.32 -13.71 18.93
C THR A 127 1.91 -13.17 19.12
N PHE A 128 0.93 -13.95 18.70
CA PHE A 128 -0.48 -13.70 19.01
C PHE A 128 -1.25 -15.02 19.14
N ILE A 129 -2.44 -14.96 19.74
CA ILE A 129 -3.34 -16.10 19.87
C ILE A 129 -4.58 -15.83 19.03
N LEU A 130 -5.00 -16.82 18.24
CA LEU A 130 -6.22 -16.76 17.42
C LEU A 130 -6.87 -18.14 17.41
N GLY A 131 -8.16 -18.21 17.75
CA GLY A 131 -8.88 -19.49 17.87
C GLY A 131 -8.23 -20.46 18.85
N GLY A 132 -7.67 -19.95 19.96
CA GLY A 132 -6.96 -20.76 20.96
C GLY A 132 -5.57 -21.27 20.55
N LYS A 133 -5.14 -21.05 19.30
CA LYS A 133 -3.80 -21.43 18.81
C LYS A 133 -2.84 -20.26 18.87
N GLN A 134 -1.62 -20.50 19.37
CA GLN A 134 -0.53 -19.52 19.32
C GLN A 134 0.14 -19.53 17.93
N TYR A 135 0.38 -18.34 17.40
CA TYR A 135 1.15 -18.10 16.19
C TYR A 135 2.43 -17.35 16.56
N VAL A 136 3.53 -17.72 15.90
CA VAL A 136 4.85 -17.11 16.08
C VAL A 136 5.25 -16.46 14.77
N LEU A 137 5.64 -15.20 14.87
CA LEU A 137 6.08 -14.33 13.80
C LEU A 137 7.57 -14.00 13.98
N ALA A 138 8.23 -13.56 12.91
CA ALA A 138 9.62 -13.13 13.02
C ALA A 138 9.76 -11.88 13.90
N CYS A 139 10.67 -11.88 14.88
CA CYS A 139 11.01 -10.66 15.62
C CYS A 139 12.08 -9.87 14.86
N ASN A 140 11.63 -8.95 14.01
CA ASN A 140 12.47 -8.10 13.16
C ASN A 140 12.67 -6.68 13.73
N ASP A 141 12.14 -6.39 14.92
CA ASP A 141 12.33 -5.14 15.64
C ASP A 141 12.55 -5.43 17.14
N GLY A 142 13.79 -5.78 17.49
CA GLY A 142 14.15 -6.23 18.83
C GLY A 142 13.30 -7.45 19.24
N PRO A 143 12.56 -7.40 20.36
CA PRO A 143 11.70 -8.51 20.78
C PRO A 143 10.37 -8.57 20.02
N ASN A 144 10.08 -7.62 19.13
CA ASN A 144 8.77 -7.47 18.49
C ASN A 144 8.82 -7.84 17.01
N HIS A 145 7.64 -8.17 16.48
CA HIS A 145 7.41 -8.23 15.04
C HIS A 145 6.91 -6.88 14.55
N LEU A 146 7.36 -6.42 13.39
CA LEU A 146 7.10 -5.09 12.84
C LEU A 146 6.72 -5.18 11.37
N HIS A 147 5.65 -4.46 10.99
CA HIS A 147 5.23 -4.21 9.61
C HIS A 147 5.07 -5.47 8.74
N GLY A 148 4.72 -6.59 9.37
CA GLY A 148 4.39 -7.83 8.67
C GLY A 148 5.58 -8.71 8.29
N GLY A 149 6.80 -8.40 8.74
CA GLY A 149 7.88 -9.39 8.79
C GLY A 149 9.13 -9.05 7.98
N VAL A 150 9.78 -10.08 7.45
CA VAL A 150 11.17 -10.01 6.99
C VAL A 150 11.35 -10.05 5.48
N LYS A 151 11.12 -11.19 4.83
CA LYS A 151 11.56 -11.44 3.44
C LYS A 151 10.43 -11.19 2.45
N ARG A 152 9.21 -11.50 2.85
CA ARG A 152 7.99 -11.42 2.06
C ARG A 152 6.95 -10.53 2.73
N SER A 153 7.40 -9.57 3.55
CA SER A 153 6.55 -8.46 4.00
C SER A 153 6.03 -7.68 2.79
N LEU A 154 4.84 -7.09 2.91
CA LEU A 154 4.11 -6.52 1.76
C LEU A 154 4.86 -5.40 1.03
N ASP A 155 5.79 -4.72 1.70
CA ASP A 155 6.64 -3.68 1.14
C ASP A 155 7.75 -4.21 0.20
N LYS A 156 8.09 -5.51 0.31
CA LYS A 156 9.22 -6.11 -0.41
C LYS A 156 8.81 -6.95 -1.61
N VAL A 157 7.57 -7.44 -1.63
CA VAL A 157 7.06 -8.28 -2.72
C VAL A 157 6.70 -7.44 -3.94
N VAL A 158 6.79 -8.04 -5.13
CA VAL A 158 6.32 -7.43 -6.38
C VAL A 158 4.84 -7.80 -6.56
N TRP A 159 3.99 -6.79 -6.69
CA TRP A 159 2.56 -6.93 -6.88
C TRP A 159 2.22 -7.01 -8.37
N GLU A 160 1.16 -7.74 -8.70
CA GLU A 160 0.56 -7.68 -10.02
C GLU A 160 -0.16 -6.34 -10.18
N ALA A 161 0.15 -5.58 -11.23
CA ALA A 161 -0.29 -4.20 -11.35
C ALA A 161 -0.92 -3.90 -12.73
N ARG A 162 -2.02 -3.15 -12.73
CA ARG A 162 -2.69 -2.69 -13.95
C ARG A 162 -3.34 -1.33 -13.77
N GLU A 163 -3.43 -0.58 -14.86
CA GLU A 163 -4.19 0.66 -14.91
C GLU A 163 -5.69 0.35 -14.83
N VAL A 164 -6.44 1.20 -14.14
CA VAL A 164 -7.88 1.08 -13.95
C VAL A 164 -8.56 2.44 -14.06
N GLN A 165 -9.84 2.45 -14.39
CA GLN A 165 -10.70 3.62 -14.24
C GLN A 165 -11.54 3.41 -12.98
N THR A 166 -11.58 4.40 -12.09
CA THR A 166 -12.39 4.38 -10.87
C THR A 166 -13.45 5.48 -10.94
N PRO A 167 -14.47 5.47 -10.06
CA PRO A 167 -15.39 6.60 -9.92
C PRO A 167 -14.71 7.92 -9.52
N HIS A 168 -13.45 7.87 -9.07
CA HIS A 168 -12.68 9.02 -8.59
C HIS A 168 -11.64 9.52 -9.60
N GLY A 169 -11.47 8.84 -10.74
CA GLY A 169 -10.51 9.19 -11.79
C GLY A 169 -9.70 8.00 -12.29
N PRO A 170 -8.66 8.25 -13.11
CA PRO A 170 -7.69 7.22 -13.47
C PRO A 170 -6.95 6.71 -12.23
N GLY A 171 -6.59 5.44 -12.25
CA GLY A 171 -5.92 4.79 -11.13
C GLY A 171 -5.06 3.62 -11.54
N VAL A 172 -4.35 3.07 -10.55
CA VAL A 172 -3.56 1.84 -10.67
C VAL A 172 -3.98 0.89 -9.57
N ARG A 173 -4.29 -0.34 -9.94
CA ARG A 173 -4.62 -1.41 -9.02
C ARG A 173 -3.44 -2.38 -8.92
N PHE A 174 -3.06 -2.65 -7.67
CA PHE A 174 -2.08 -3.65 -7.27
C PHE A 174 -2.80 -4.80 -6.60
N ASP A 175 -2.51 -6.04 -7.00
CA ASP A 175 -3.03 -7.25 -6.40
C ASP A 175 -1.88 -8.16 -5.94
N TYR A 176 -2.01 -8.74 -4.75
CA TYR A 176 -1.06 -9.71 -4.21
C TYR A 176 -1.78 -10.81 -3.43
N VAL A 177 -1.31 -12.04 -3.57
CA VAL A 177 -1.81 -13.20 -2.82
C VAL A 177 -0.74 -13.64 -1.84
N SER A 178 -0.99 -13.39 -0.57
CA SER A 178 -0.15 -13.82 0.54
C SER A 178 -0.62 -15.22 0.97
N PRO A 179 0.10 -16.31 0.68
CA PRO A 179 -0.34 -17.68 0.98
C PRO A 179 -0.43 -17.96 2.49
N ASP A 180 -1.20 -18.97 2.88
CA ASP A 180 -1.23 -19.47 4.26
C ASP A 180 0.19 -19.72 4.79
N GLY A 181 0.50 -19.19 5.98
CA GLY A 181 1.81 -19.29 6.63
C GLY A 181 2.83 -18.23 6.21
N GLU A 182 2.55 -17.36 5.22
CA GLU A 182 3.50 -16.31 4.85
C GLU A 182 3.79 -15.38 6.03
N GLU A 183 5.09 -15.19 6.32
CA GLU A 183 5.60 -14.45 7.48
C GLU A 183 5.05 -14.92 8.84
N GLY A 184 4.50 -16.15 8.90
CA GLY A 184 3.93 -16.78 10.10
C GLY A 184 2.43 -16.56 10.30
N TYR A 185 1.76 -15.85 9.40
CA TYR A 185 0.32 -15.57 9.51
C TYR A 185 -0.55 -16.71 8.94
N PRO A 186 -1.66 -17.09 9.61
CA PRO A 186 -2.60 -18.06 9.05
C PRO A 186 -3.43 -17.47 7.90
N GLY A 187 -3.94 -18.35 7.04
CA GLY A 187 -4.86 -18.04 5.96
C GLY A 187 -4.18 -17.47 4.72
N THR A 188 -4.66 -17.88 3.56
CA THR A 188 -4.35 -17.21 2.30
C THR A 188 -5.10 -15.88 2.27
N LEU A 189 -4.36 -14.77 2.25
CA LEU A 189 -4.91 -13.42 2.16
C LEU A 189 -4.74 -12.88 0.74
N LYS A 190 -5.85 -12.64 0.05
CA LYS A 190 -5.89 -11.92 -1.22
C LYS A 190 -6.04 -10.43 -0.92
N ILE A 191 -5.09 -9.62 -1.37
CA ILE A 191 -5.02 -8.20 -1.06
C ILE A 191 -5.05 -7.41 -2.36
N SER A 192 -5.71 -6.27 -2.32
CA SER A 192 -5.74 -5.32 -3.40
C SER A 192 -5.57 -3.91 -2.87
N VAL A 193 -4.72 -3.12 -3.52
CA VAL A 193 -4.52 -1.69 -3.25
C VAL A 193 -4.81 -0.93 -4.52
N VAL A 194 -5.72 0.05 -4.46
CA VAL A 194 -6.04 0.91 -5.59
C VAL A 194 -5.64 2.33 -5.26
N TYR A 195 -4.74 2.89 -6.05
CA TYR A 195 -4.44 4.31 -6.04
C TYR A 195 -5.26 4.97 -7.15
N SER A 196 -5.94 6.07 -6.84
CA SER A 196 -6.62 6.88 -7.85
C SER A 196 -6.35 8.36 -7.65
N LEU A 197 -6.30 9.09 -8.76
CA LEU A 197 -6.00 10.51 -8.79
C LEU A 197 -7.16 11.27 -9.44
N SER A 198 -7.76 12.20 -8.70
CA SER A 198 -8.81 13.06 -9.23
C SER A 198 -8.27 14.37 -9.81
N ASP A 199 -9.06 15.04 -10.64
CA ASP A 199 -8.77 16.42 -11.09
C ASP A 199 -8.91 17.48 -9.97
N GLY A 200 -9.32 17.08 -8.77
CA GLY A 200 -9.32 17.91 -7.56
C GLY A 200 -8.01 17.90 -6.79
N ASN A 201 -6.93 17.32 -7.33
CA ASN A 201 -5.68 17.03 -6.60
C ASN A 201 -5.88 16.10 -5.39
N GLU A 202 -6.82 15.16 -5.47
CA GLU A 202 -7.00 14.12 -4.45
C GLU A 202 -6.29 12.85 -4.89
N LEU A 203 -5.29 12.42 -4.11
CA LEU A 203 -4.74 11.07 -4.17
C LEU A 203 -5.48 10.19 -3.16
N ARG A 204 -6.17 9.17 -3.65
CA ARG A 204 -6.94 8.23 -2.84
C ARG A 204 -6.30 6.84 -2.88
N ILE A 205 -6.21 6.21 -1.70
CA ILE A 205 -5.72 4.84 -1.55
C ILE A 205 -6.82 3.98 -0.93
N GLU A 206 -7.23 2.93 -1.65
CA GLU A 206 -8.27 2.01 -1.21
C GLU A 206 -7.71 0.61 -1.04
N TYR A 207 -7.97 0.01 0.12
CA TYR A 207 -7.53 -1.34 0.44
C TYR A 207 -8.73 -2.28 0.43
N GLU A 208 -8.56 -3.43 -0.21
CA GLU A 208 -9.50 -4.55 -0.14
C GLU A 208 -8.71 -5.81 0.25
N ALA A 209 -9.27 -6.61 1.15
CA ALA A 209 -8.70 -7.90 1.51
C ALA A 209 -9.78 -8.96 1.70
N SER A 210 -9.47 -10.21 1.36
CA SER A 210 -10.28 -11.39 1.69
C SER A 210 -9.38 -12.57 2.05
N THR A 211 -9.84 -13.41 2.96
CA THR A 211 -9.05 -14.53 3.51
C THR A 211 -9.86 -15.83 3.52
N ASP A 212 -9.18 -16.97 3.43
CA ASP A 212 -9.77 -18.31 3.56
C ASP A 212 -9.79 -18.85 5.00
N LYS A 213 -9.08 -18.19 5.93
CA LYS A 213 -9.06 -18.50 7.36
C LYS A 213 -9.05 -17.22 8.19
N PRO A 214 -9.55 -17.23 9.44
CA PRO A 214 -9.37 -16.11 10.36
C PRO A 214 -7.89 -15.71 10.46
N THR A 215 -7.61 -14.42 10.32
CA THR A 215 -6.25 -13.86 10.38
C THR A 215 -6.31 -12.37 10.71
N PRO A 216 -5.35 -11.80 11.46
CA PRO A 216 -5.31 -10.36 11.67
C PRO A 216 -4.88 -9.63 10.39
N VAL A 217 -5.54 -8.52 10.09
CA VAL A 217 -5.22 -7.66 8.94
C VAL A 217 -5.27 -6.19 9.39
N ASN A 218 -4.19 -5.47 9.13
CA ASN A 218 -4.06 -4.02 9.32
C ASN A 218 -3.10 -3.49 8.24
N LEU A 219 -3.65 -2.86 7.20
CA LEU A 219 -2.90 -2.38 6.04
C LEU A 219 -2.75 -0.86 6.11
N SER A 220 -1.61 -0.35 5.66
CA SER A 220 -1.37 1.09 5.58
C SER A 220 -0.36 1.43 4.49
N ASN A 221 -0.23 2.72 4.18
CA ASN A 221 0.81 3.25 3.32
C ASN A 221 1.81 4.03 4.19
N HIS A 222 3.10 3.83 3.95
CA HIS A 222 4.17 4.36 4.80
C HIS A 222 4.94 5.51 4.13
N SER A 223 4.22 6.41 3.45
CA SER A 223 4.80 7.63 2.88
C SER A 223 5.26 8.60 3.96
N TYR A 224 6.44 9.18 3.73
CA TYR A 224 6.96 10.30 4.52
C TYR A 224 6.83 11.55 3.67
N PHE A 225 6.28 12.62 4.26
CA PHE A 225 5.96 13.84 3.54
C PHE A 225 6.87 15.00 3.95
N ASN A 226 7.33 15.76 2.96
CA ASN A 226 7.90 17.07 3.13
C ASN A 226 7.22 18.04 2.16
N LEU A 227 6.30 18.87 2.67
CA LEU A 227 5.54 19.80 1.82
C LEU A 227 6.38 20.94 1.23
N SER A 228 7.64 21.08 1.65
CA SER A 228 8.56 22.08 1.11
C SER A 228 9.31 21.61 -0.14
N GLY A 229 9.16 20.33 -0.52
CA GLY A 229 10.12 19.65 -1.39
C GLY A 229 11.28 19.10 -0.57
#